data_AF-A0A7S1CPA5-F1
#
_entry.id   AF-A0A7S1CPA5-F1
#
_cell.length_a   1.000
_cell.length_b   1.000
_cell.length_c   1.000
_cell.angle_alpha   90.00
_cell.angle_beta   90.00
_cell.angle_gamma   90.00
#
_symmetry.space_group_name_H-M   'P 1'
#
loop_
_entity.id
_entity.type
_entity.pdbx_description
1 polymer ?
#
loop_
_entity_poly.entity_id
_entity_poly.type
_entity_poly.pdbx_seq_one_letter_code
_entity_poly.pdbx_strand_id
1 'polypeptide(L)'
;MGVPAFFRWLSQKYKKIIKNLAETYVDEGKGERYMDVDWSEPNPNGVEFDNLYLDMNGIIHPCVHPEDKPAPETEAEMFAAIGEYIDRIVAAVRPRKILFMAIDGVAPRAKMNQQRSRRFKTAREINERNEVEQHIRDEMLAKGLRPPTKKAKAHFDHNVITPGTEFMDHLASYLRDFIHHRINTVPAWKDLRVILSDANVPGEGEHKIMSFVRNQRAQDGYNPNTRHILHGLDADLIMLGLATHEAHFTILREEVTFQSTKCFRCGQEGHRSDDCPGLGRKRKSGDDHGAPPAARPKALQFLHLWVLREYLAAEFASLEGTLPFDFDLEHIVDDFVFMCFFVGNDFLPHLPSLDIREGALDMLTELYKRALPALGGYLTDGPEVNLSRVDVMLAEVGEMEAEIFRRRLRNEDDSKRKRESREAQKLARKQADEARRKVPPKEELARLGKGSTPEVLAANKSAAAALKASMFGSGGGDGDADGADAASAGAAAGGAGGGGRAGAGGD
;
A
#
# COMPACT_ATOMS: atom_id res chain seq x y z
N MET A 1 9.65 -10.55 2.85
CA MET A 1 8.29 -9.97 2.78
C MET A 1 8.32 -8.56 2.18
N GLY A 2 7.17 -7.88 2.12
CA GLY A 2 7.12 -6.42 1.99
C GLY A 2 6.23 -5.84 3.08
N VAL A 3 6.68 -4.80 3.78
CA VAL A 3 5.98 -4.15 4.90
C VAL A 3 4.49 -3.84 4.59
N PRO A 4 4.12 -3.27 3.43
CA PRO A 4 2.73 -3.00 3.09
C PRO A 4 1.86 -4.25 2.84
N ALA A 5 2.45 -5.45 2.70
CA ALA A 5 1.71 -6.69 2.55
C ALA A 5 1.32 -7.27 3.92
N PHE A 6 2.25 -7.35 4.87
CA PHE A 6 1.97 -7.80 6.23
C PHE A 6 0.96 -6.88 6.92
N PHE A 7 1.20 -5.56 6.91
CA PHE A 7 0.27 -4.61 7.50
C PHE A 7 -1.12 -4.68 6.86
N ARG A 8 -1.23 -4.90 5.54
CA ARG A 8 -2.52 -5.06 4.85
C ARG A 8 -3.26 -6.32 5.30
N TRP A 9 -2.58 -7.46 5.43
CA TRP A 9 -3.19 -8.68 5.96
C TRP A 9 -3.69 -8.47 7.40
N LEU A 10 -2.81 -7.94 8.26
CA LEU A 10 -3.10 -7.72 9.68
C LEU A 10 -4.30 -6.78 9.89
N SER A 11 -4.35 -5.66 9.15
CA SER A 11 -5.45 -4.69 9.19
C SER A 11 -6.77 -5.20 8.59
N GLN A 12 -6.71 -6.16 7.67
CA GLN A 12 -7.91 -6.79 7.10
C GLN A 12 -8.50 -7.86 8.02
N LYS A 13 -7.66 -8.63 8.72
CA LYS A 13 -8.06 -9.66 9.69
C LYS A 13 -8.48 -9.03 11.04
N TYR A 14 -7.58 -8.26 11.66
CA TYR A 14 -7.70 -7.75 13.02
C TYR A 14 -8.12 -6.26 13.06
N LYS A 15 -9.26 -5.95 12.46
CA LYS A 15 -9.70 -4.58 12.13
C LYS A 15 -9.69 -3.57 13.30
N LYS A 16 -9.88 -3.99 14.55
CA LYS A 16 -9.91 -3.09 15.73
C LYS A 16 -8.53 -2.63 16.23
N ILE A 17 -7.42 -3.20 15.75
CA ILE A 17 -6.08 -2.80 16.24
C ILE A 17 -5.69 -1.39 15.78
N ILE A 18 -6.31 -0.85 14.73
CA ILE A 18 -6.01 0.48 14.17
C ILE A 18 -7.01 1.51 14.67
N LYS A 19 -6.51 2.65 15.13
CA LYS A 19 -7.29 3.84 15.50
C LYS A 19 -6.62 5.08 14.91
N ASN A 20 -7.37 5.93 14.21
CA ASN A 20 -6.85 7.23 13.76
C ASN A 20 -6.55 8.12 14.98
N LEU A 21 -5.42 8.82 14.93
CA LEU A 21 -4.98 9.76 15.97
C LEU A 21 -5.61 11.13 15.72
N ALA A 22 -6.17 11.73 16.76
CA ALA A 22 -6.59 13.14 16.77
C ALA A 22 -5.39 14.03 17.11
N GLU A 23 -4.97 14.86 16.15
CA GLU A 23 -3.89 15.83 16.28
C GLU A 23 -4.44 17.19 16.76
N THR A 24 -3.66 17.92 17.56
CA THR A 24 -3.96 19.29 18.00
C THR A 24 -2.86 20.25 17.56
N TYR A 25 -3.24 21.30 16.84
CA TYR A 25 -2.35 22.34 16.32
C TYR A 25 -3.08 23.68 16.21
N VAL A 26 -2.35 24.79 16.13
CA VAL A 26 -2.88 26.14 15.86
C VAL A 26 -2.62 26.52 14.40
N ASP A 27 -3.67 26.67 13.60
CA ASP A 27 -3.57 27.21 12.23
C ASP A 27 -4.19 28.61 12.14
N GLU A 28 -3.33 29.64 12.15
CA GLU A 28 -3.70 31.05 11.90
C GLU A 28 -3.43 31.45 10.44
N GLY A 29 -3.61 30.52 9.49
CA GLY A 29 -3.32 30.74 8.07
C GLY A 29 -1.82 30.77 7.75
N LYS A 30 -0.99 30.25 8.67
CA LYS A 30 0.48 30.12 8.53
C LYS A 30 0.93 28.66 8.45
N GLY A 31 0.00 27.71 8.47
CA GLY A 31 0.29 26.29 8.61
C GLY A 31 0.09 25.79 10.04
N GLU A 32 0.19 24.47 10.19
CA GLU A 32 -0.16 23.71 11.39
C GLU A 32 0.93 23.88 12.47
N ARG A 33 0.76 24.84 13.38
CA ARG A 33 1.72 25.07 14.48
C ARG A 33 1.37 24.21 15.68
N TYR A 34 2.07 23.08 15.80
CA TYR A 34 1.96 22.16 16.93
C TYR A 34 2.49 22.78 18.24
N MET A 35 3.49 23.65 18.15
CA MET A 35 4.16 24.31 19.30
C MET A 35 3.29 25.28 20.10
N ASP A 36 2.27 25.86 19.47
CA ASP A 36 1.40 26.86 20.11
C ASP A 36 0.23 26.23 20.89
N VAL A 37 0.27 24.92 21.12
CA VAL A 37 -0.71 24.15 21.92
C VAL A 37 -0.06 23.76 23.25
N ASP A 38 -0.80 23.88 24.36
CA ASP A 38 -0.33 23.35 25.65
C ASP A 38 -0.45 21.82 25.67
N TRP A 39 0.70 21.13 25.67
CA TRP A 39 0.74 19.67 25.73
C TRP A 39 0.74 19.14 27.17
N SER A 40 0.77 19.98 28.20
CA SER A 40 0.55 19.56 29.60
C SER A 40 -0.89 19.11 29.84
N GLU A 41 -1.84 19.61 29.05
CA GLU A 41 -3.22 19.12 29.01
C GLU A 41 -3.31 17.62 28.67
N PRO A 42 -4.37 16.92 29.13
CA PRO A 42 -4.63 15.52 28.78
C PRO A 42 -4.60 15.25 27.28
N ASN A 43 -4.15 14.06 26.87
CA ASN A 43 -4.07 13.70 25.46
C ASN A 43 -5.49 13.59 24.85
N PRO A 44 -5.80 14.31 23.76
CA PRO A 44 -7.14 14.33 23.13
C PRO A 44 -7.63 12.97 22.64
N ASN A 45 -6.73 11.98 22.53
CA ASN A 45 -7.06 10.61 22.12
C ASN A 45 -7.67 9.75 23.25
N GLY A 46 -7.71 10.28 24.48
CA GLY A 46 -8.21 9.58 25.67
C GLY A 46 -7.22 8.57 26.26
N VAL A 47 -5.95 8.60 25.83
CA VAL A 47 -4.89 7.67 26.25
C VAL A 47 -3.61 8.47 26.45
N GLU A 48 -3.12 8.51 27.69
CA GLU A 48 -1.77 8.99 28.03
C GLU A 48 -0.71 7.93 27.72
N PHE A 49 0.49 8.37 27.35
CA PHE A 49 1.67 7.52 27.12
C PHE A 49 2.83 7.94 28.02
N ASP A 50 3.54 6.96 28.58
CA ASP A 50 4.72 7.24 29.43
C ASP A 50 5.95 7.53 28.58
N ASN A 51 6.26 6.60 27.67
CA ASN A 51 7.50 6.56 26.93
C ASN A 51 7.22 6.57 25.43
N LEU A 52 7.68 7.62 24.74
CA LEU A 52 7.71 7.71 23.29
C LEU A 52 9.09 7.28 22.78
N TYR A 53 9.10 6.37 21.81
CA TYR A 53 10.29 5.91 21.10
C TYR A 53 10.17 6.32 19.63
N LEU A 54 11.22 6.93 19.06
CA LEU A 54 11.29 7.30 17.65
C LEU A 54 12.36 6.46 16.96
N ASP A 55 11.98 5.62 15.99
CA ASP A 55 12.91 5.26 14.93
C ASP A 55 13.15 6.50 14.06
N MET A 56 14.34 7.08 14.18
CA MET A 56 14.70 8.28 13.45
C MET A 56 14.88 8.00 11.96
N ASN A 57 15.20 6.77 11.53
CA ASN A 57 15.38 6.48 10.11
C ASN A 57 14.04 6.52 9.36
N GLY A 58 12.95 6.12 10.01
CA GLY A 58 11.56 6.35 9.56
C GLY A 58 11.14 7.82 9.45
N ILE A 59 11.90 8.76 10.03
CA ILE A 59 11.66 10.22 9.96
C ILE A 59 12.62 10.89 8.96
N ILE A 60 13.92 10.57 9.02
CA ILE A 60 14.96 11.16 8.18
C ILE A 60 14.67 10.91 6.69
N HIS A 61 14.31 9.68 6.31
CA HIS A 61 14.07 9.35 4.90
C HIS A 61 12.91 10.16 4.28
N PRO A 62 11.70 10.24 4.87
CA PRO A 62 10.63 11.11 4.38
C PRO A 62 10.95 12.61 4.35
N CYS A 63 11.67 13.13 5.35
CA CYS A 63 12.02 14.57 5.41
C CYS A 63 13.09 14.96 4.36
N VAL A 64 14.05 14.07 4.07
CA VAL A 64 15.09 14.27 3.06
C VAL A 64 14.55 14.04 1.64
N HIS A 65 13.63 13.10 1.44
CA HIS A 65 13.08 12.78 0.10
C HIS A 65 11.55 12.62 0.09
N PRO A 66 10.79 13.70 0.34
CA PRO A 66 9.33 13.67 0.40
C PRO A 66 8.69 13.30 -0.96
N GLU A 67 7.68 12.44 -0.93
CA GLU A 67 6.94 11.99 -2.13
C GLU A 67 6.02 13.08 -2.71
N ASP A 68 5.32 13.81 -1.82
CA ASP A 68 4.26 14.76 -2.18
C ASP A 68 4.71 16.25 -2.18
N LYS A 69 5.99 16.53 -1.89
CA LYS A 69 6.58 17.89 -1.81
C LYS A 69 7.93 17.96 -2.55
N PRO A 70 8.45 19.14 -2.90
CA PRO A 70 9.84 19.26 -3.35
C PRO A 70 10.79 18.76 -2.25
N ALA A 71 11.81 17.98 -2.61
CA ALA A 71 12.90 17.65 -1.70
C ALA A 71 13.69 18.94 -1.33
N PRO A 72 14.16 19.08 -0.07
CA PRO A 72 15.00 20.19 0.35
C PRO A 72 16.30 20.30 -0.47
N GLU A 73 16.87 21.50 -0.56
CA GLU A 73 18.11 21.75 -1.32
C GLU A 73 19.35 21.83 -0.42
N THR A 74 19.19 21.98 0.89
CA THR A 74 20.30 22.07 1.88
C THR A 74 20.09 21.19 3.13
N GLU A 75 21.19 20.82 3.81
CA GLU A 75 21.12 20.08 5.09
C GLU A 75 20.33 20.86 6.16
N ALA A 76 20.46 22.18 6.22
CA ALA A 76 19.74 23.01 7.18
C ALA A 76 18.21 22.93 7.01
N GLU A 77 17.71 22.88 5.77
CA GLU A 77 16.28 22.67 5.49
C GLU A 77 15.85 21.24 5.83
N MET A 78 16.70 20.23 5.58
CA MET A 78 16.42 18.83 5.94
C MET A 78 16.32 18.66 7.46
N PHE A 79 17.26 19.27 8.20
CA PHE A 79 17.28 19.24 9.66
C PHE A 79 16.09 20.00 10.25
N ALA A 80 15.72 21.15 9.70
CA ALA A 80 14.50 21.86 10.08
C ALA A 80 13.24 21.00 9.87
N ALA A 81 13.11 20.35 8.70
CA ALA A 81 11.98 19.46 8.41
C ALA A 81 11.93 18.20 9.30
N ILE A 82 13.10 17.69 9.73
CA ILE A 82 13.20 16.63 10.74
C ILE A 82 12.72 17.15 12.11
N GLY A 83 13.16 18.35 12.51
CA GLY A 83 12.73 19.01 13.75
C GLY A 83 11.22 19.23 13.81
N GLU A 84 10.63 19.81 12.77
CA GLU A 84 9.17 20.00 12.64
C GLU A 84 8.40 18.67 12.73
N TYR A 85 8.93 17.59 12.15
CA TYR A 85 8.30 16.28 12.22
C TYR A 85 8.40 15.67 13.63
N ILE A 86 9.55 15.77 14.31
CA ILE A 86 9.69 15.36 15.72
C ILE A 86 8.69 16.12 16.59
N ASP A 87 8.59 17.44 16.41
CA ASP A 87 7.68 18.31 17.15
C ASP A 87 6.21 17.88 16.97
N ARG A 88 5.79 17.59 15.73
CA ARG A 88 4.46 17.03 15.41
C ARG A 88 4.21 15.72 16.15
N ILE A 89 5.15 14.78 16.13
CA ILE A 89 4.98 13.48 16.80
C ILE A 89 4.91 13.65 18.33
N VAL A 90 5.77 14.47 18.93
CA VAL A 90 5.75 14.73 20.37
C VAL A 90 4.46 15.43 20.80
N ALA A 91 3.95 16.40 20.02
CA ALA A 91 2.68 17.08 20.28
C ALA A 91 1.46 16.15 20.19
N ALA A 92 1.46 15.22 19.22
CA ALA A 92 0.41 14.23 19.02
C ALA A 92 0.37 13.16 20.13
N VAL A 93 1.53 12.74 20.61
CA VAL A 93 1.68 11.66 21.60
C VAL A 93 1.61 12.17 23.04
N ARG A 94 2.18 13.34 23.33
CA ARG A 94 2.31 13.91 24.68
C ARG A 94 2.91 12.90 25.69
N PRO A 95 4.13 12.38 25.46
CA PRO A 95 4.78 11.47 26.40
C PRO A 95 4.93 12.13 27.78
N ARG A 96 4.90 11.33 28.86
CA ARG A 96 4.88 11.84 30.25
C ARG A 96 6.14 11.53 31.07
N LYS A 97 7.08 10.72 30.55
CA LYS A 97 8.30 10.31 31.27
C LYS A 97 9.55 10.28 30.41
N ILE A 98 9.49 9.71 29.19
CA ILE A 98 10.66 9.47 28.35
C ILE A 98 10.37 9.80 26.88
N LEU A 99 11.34 10.44 26.23
CA LEU A 99 11.46 10.54 24.77
C LEU A 99 12.78 9.89 24.36
N PHE A 100 12.74 8.75 23.67
CA PHE A 100 13.92 8.03 23.18
C PHE A 100 14.02 8.19 21.66
N MET A 101 15.14 8.70 21.18
CA MET A 101 15.39 8.99 19.76
C MET A 101 16.52 8.08 19.26
N ALA A 102 16.20 7.12 18.40
CA ALA A 102 17.14 6.10 17.95
C ALA A 102 17.48 6.27 16.46
N ILE A 103 18.73 6.59 16.16
CA ILE A 103 19.27 6.61 14.79
C ILE A 103 19.92 5.24 14.52
N ASP A 104 19.86 4.72 13.29
CA ASP A 104 20.64 3.51 12.95
C ASP A 104 22.13 3.76 13.21
N GLY A 105 22.75 2.84 13.96
CA GLY A 105 24.18 2.68 14.08
C GLY A 105 24.69 1.56 13.18
N VAL A 106 25.94 1.11 13.43
CA VAL A 106 26.53 -0.01 12.68
C VAL A 106 25.73 -1.29 12.95
N ALA A 107 25.01 -1.75 11.93
CA ALA A 107 24.10 -2.90 11.99
C ALA A 107 24.84 -4.26 11.88
N PRO A 108 24.23 -5.37 12.35
CA PRO A 108 24.80 -6.72 12.23
C PRO A 108 25.02 -7.14 10.78
N ARG A 109 25.97 -8.07 10.56
CA ARG A 109 26.39 -8.51 9.22
C ARG A 109 25.25 -9.03 8.34
N ALA A 110 24.20 -9.60 8.93
CA ALA A 110 23.01 -10.02 8.19
C ALA A 110 22.27 -8.81 7.57
N LYS A 111 21.91 -7.79 8.38
CA LYS A 111 21.29 -6.55 7.88
C LYS A 111 22.20 -5.79 6.90
N MET A 112 23.53 -5.80 7.12
CA MET A 112 24.48 -5.19 6.16
C MET A 112 24.33 -5.75 4.74
N ASN A 113 24.05 -7.05 4.58
CA ASN A 113 23.83 -7.67 3.27
C ASN A 113 22.51 -7.21 2.64
N GLN A 114 21.44 -7.07 3.43
CA GLN A 114 20.16 -6.50 2.99
C GLN A 114 20.34 -5.04 2.57
N GLN A 115 20.93 -4.21 3.44
CA GLN A 115 21.13 -2.78 3.19
C GLN A 115 21.99 -2.56 1.95
N ARG A 116 23.07 -3.33 1.76
CA ARG A 116 23.88 -3.31 0.54
C ARG A 116 23.04 -3.65 -0.68
N SER A 117 22.27 -4.73 -0.64
CA SER A 117 21.41 -5.16 -1.76
C SER A 117 20.35 -4.12 -2.11
N ARG A 118 19.74 -3.50 -1.10
CA ARG A 118 18.79 -2.39 -1.20
C ARG A 118 19.41 -1.19 -1.91
N ARG A 119 20.58 -0.74 -1.47
CA ARG A 119 21.31 0.41 -2.04
C ARG A 119 21.76 0.18 -3.47
N PHE A 120 22.36 -0.99 -3.77
CA PHE A 120 22.74 -1.37 -5.14
C PHE A 120 21.53 -1.42 -6.08
N LYS A 121 20.38 -1.91 -5.60
CA LYS A 121 19.13 -1.88 -6.35
C LYS A 121 18.64 -0.45 -6.61
N THR A 122 18.55 0.40 -5.58
CA THR A 122 18.09 1.79 -5.73
C THR A 122 18.98 2.60 -6.68
N ALA A 123 20.30 2.46 -6.56
CA ALA A 123 21.25 3.12 -7.48
C ALA A 123 21.05 2.69 -8.94
N ARG A 124 20.82 1.39 -9.17
CA ARG A 124 20.49 0.85 -10.50
C ARG A 124 19.15 1.37 -11.02
N GLU A 125 18.09 1.34 -10.20
CA GLU A 125 16.76 1.85 -10.58
C GLU A 125 16.76 3.36 -10.88
N ILE A 126 17.62 4.14 -10.20
CA ILE A 126 17.85 5.56 -10.52
C ILE A 126 18.55 5.70 -11.88
N ASN A 127 19.57 4.87 -12.18
CA ASN A 127 20.26 4.91 -13.46
C ASN A 127 19.33 4.52 -14.63
N GLU A 128 18.64 3.38 -14.54
CA GLU A 128 17.66 2.93 -15.54
C GLU A 128 16.54 3.97 -15.76
N ARG A 129 16.09 4.65 -14.70
CA ARG A 129 15.11 5.74 -14.80
C ARG A 129 15.68 6.97 -15.52
N ASN A 130 16.94 7.33 -15.29
CA ASN A 130 17.59 8.45 -15.98
C ASN A 130 17.78 8.15 -17.47
N GLU A 131 18.19 6.93 -17.84
CA GLU A 131 18.34 6.47 -19.22
C GLU A 131 16.99 6.50 -19.97
N VAL A 132 15.92 6.00 -19.34
CA VAL A 132 14.55 6.07 -19.89
C VAL A 132 14.06 7.51 -20.00
N GLU A 133 14.36 8.39 -19.03
CA GLU A 133 14.01 9.81 -19.13
C GLU A 133 14.72 10.51 -20.29
N GLN A 134 16.01 10.22 -20.51
CA GLN A 134 16.79 10.73 -21.64
C GLN A 134 16.20 10.25 -22.98
N HIS A 135 15.99 8.95 -23.14
CA HIS A 135 15.44 8.38 -24.38
C HIS A 135 14.07 8.97 -24.75
N ILE A 136 13.18 9.19 -23.76
CA ILE A 136 11.88 9.85 -23.98
C ILE A 136 12.06 11.32 -24.42
N ARG A 137 13.04 12.04 -23.89
CA ARG A 137 13.34 13.43 -24.30
C ARG A 137 13.85 13.49 -25.73
N ASP A 138 14.73 12.56 -26.12
CA ASP A 138 15.29 12.49 -27.46
C ASP A 138 14.21 12.11 -28.49
N GLU A 139 13.32 11.17 -28.15
CA GLU A 139 12.11 10.90 -28.93
C GLU A 139 11.23 12.15 -29.09
N MET A 140 11.01 12.92 -28.02
CA MET A 140 10.21 14.15 -28.09
C MET A 140 10.84 15.17 -29.05
N LEU A 141 12.15 15.39 -28.95
CA LEU A 141 12.90 16.28 -29.83
C LEU A 141 12.83 15.82 -31.29
N ALA A 142 13.02 14.53 -31.56
CA ALA A 142 12.88 13.95 -32.90
C ALA A 142 11.46 14.08 -33.47
N LYS A 143 10.44 14.07 -32.60
CA LYS A 143 9.01 14.29 -32.94
C LYS A 143 8.63 15.78 -32.98
N GLY A 144 9.60 16.70 -32.90
CA GLY A 144 9.39 18.16 -32.94
C GLY A 144 8.73 18.75 -31.68
N LEU A 145 8.58 17.95 -30.62
CA LEU A 145 7.99 18.34 -29.34
C LEU A 145 9.09 18.87 -28.42
N ARG A 146 8.83 19.99 -27.74
CA ARG A 146 9.77 20.52 -26.73
C ARG A 146 9.64 19.70 -25.44
N PRO A 147 10.69 19.00 -24.97
CA PRO A 147 10.66 18.32 -23.68
C PRO A 147 10.63 19.33 -22.52
N PRO A 148 10.15 18.94 -21.32
CA PRO A 148 10.24 19.79 -20.14
C PRO A 148 11.69 20.14 -19.79
N THR A 149 11.94 21.40 -19.43
CA THR A 149 13.26 21.84 -18.95
C THR A 149 13.61 21.11 -17.65
N LYS A 150 14.76 20.40 -17.64
CA LYS A 150 15.27 19.81 -16.39
C LYS A 150 15.78 20.98 -15.54
N LYS A 151 15.06 21.34 -14.47
CA LYS A 151 15.70 22.07 -13.37
C LYS A 151 16.87 21.21 -12.91
N ALA A 152 18.06 21.79 -12.81
CA ALA A 152 19.23 21.12 -12.25
C ALA A 152 19.06 21.02 -10.73
N LYS A 153 18.21 20.09 -10.27
CA LYS A 153 18.14 19.72 -8.86
C LYS A 153 19.51 19.16 -8.46
N ALA A 154 20.05 19.64 -7.34
CA ALA A 154 21.11 18.93 -6.66
C ALA A 154 20.59 17.52 -6.32
N HIS A 155 21.28 16.48 -6.79
CA HIS A 155 20.91 15.11 -6.46
C HIS A 155 21.50 14.77 -5.09
N PHE A 156 20.72 14.97 -4.03
CA PHE A 156 21.10 14.50 -2.70
C PHE A 156 21.24 12.97 -2.73
N ASP A 157 22.43 12.46 -2.40
CA ASP A 157 22.66 11.03 -2.34
C ASP A 157 22.13 10.46 -1.03
N HIS A 158 20.96 9.81 -1.09
CA HIS A 158 20.35 9.10 0.03
C HIS A 158 21.27 8.06 0.71
N ASN A 159 22.38 7.64 0.09
CA ASN A 159 23.37 6.79 0.74
C ASN A 159 24.17 7.50 1.84
N VAL A 160 24.14 8.84 1.96
CA VAL A 160 24.78 9.52 3.11
C VAL A 160 24.05 9.26 4.43
N ILE A 161 22.82 8.73 4.39
CA ILE A 161 22.07 8.26 5.58
C ILE A 161 22.65 6.90 6.00
N THR A 162 23.84 6.95 6.61
CA THR A 162 24.68 5.81 7.01
C THR A 162 25.60 6.22 8.16
N PRO A 163 25.79 5.40 9.20
CA PRO A 163 26.81 5.64 10.22
C PRO A 163 28.19 5.96 9.63
N GLY A 164 28.87 6.98 10.18
CA GLY A 164 30.22 7.38 9.76
C GLY A 164 30.28 8.29 8.52
N THR A 165 29.21 9.03 8.22
CA THR A 165 29.21 10.12 7.24
C THR A 165 29.08 11.47 7.92
N GLU A 166 29.65 12.52 7.32
CA GLU A 166 29.59 13.90 7.82
C GLU A 166 28.14 14.36 8.06
N PHE A 167 27.21 14.01 7.17
CA PHE A 167 25.77 14.26 7.31
C PHE A 167 25.19 13.73 8.63
N MET A 168 25.59 12.53 9.08
CA MET A 168 25.08 11.94 10.32
C MET A 168 25.72 12.56 11.56
N ASP A 169 26.99 12.99 11.49
CA ASP A 169 27.65 13.73 12.58
C ASP A 169 27.07 15.17 12.70
N HIS A 170 26.76 15.82 11.57
CA HIS A 170 26.02 17.08 11.52
C HIS A 170 24.60 16.92 12.10
N LEU A 171 23.85 15.89 11.68
CA LEU A 171 22.51 15.60 12.18
C LEU A 171 22.52 15.31 13.68
N ALA A 172 23.47 14.52 14.18
CA ALA A 172 23.60 14.23 15.60
C ALA A 172 23.92 15.50 16.42
N SER A 173 24.69 16.43 15.85
CA SER A 173 24.98 17.73 16.47
C SER A 173 23.74 18.62 16.49
N TYR A 174 23.05 18.77 15.37
CA TYR A 174 21.76 19.47 15.27
C TYR A 174 20.73 18.94 16.25
N LEU A 175 20.59 17.61 16.38
CA LEU A 175 19.61 17.00 17.28
C LEU A 175 19.92 17.27 18.76
N ARG A 176 21.21 17.34 19.16
CA ARG A 176 21.59 17.73 20.53
C ARG A 176 21.19 19.19 20.81
N ASP A 177 21.48 20.11 19.90
CA ASP A 177 21.10 21.52 20.03
C ASP A 177 19.58 21.73 19.98
N PHE A 178 18.88 20.98 19.14
CA PHE A 178 17.41 20.94 19.08
C PHE A 178 16.82 20.48 20.41
N ILE A 179 17.29 19.36 20.97
CA ILE A 179 16.84 18.84 22.28
C ILE A 179 17.10 19.87 23.38
N HIS A 180 18.32 20.43 23.45
CA HIS A 180 18.65 21.47 24.42
C HIS A 180 17.76 22.71 24.28
N HIS A 181 17.48 23.17 23.06
CA HIS A 181 16.55 24.27 22.82
C HIS A 181 15.15 23.92 23.33
N ARG A 182 14.59 22.77 22.92
CA ARG A 182 13.23 22.36 23.28
C ARG A 182 13.02 22.23 24.78
N ILE A 183 13.97 21.64 25.52
CA ILE A 183 13.92 21.53 27.00
C ILE A 183 13.90 22.92 27.67
N ASN A 184 14.56 23.93 27.08
CA ASN A 184 14.62 25.28 27.63
C ASN A 184 13.45 26.19 27.20
N THR A 185 12.80 25.93 26.07
CA THR A 185 11.73 26.82 25.53
C THR A 185 10.33 26.22 25.56
N VAL A 186 10.16 24.90 25.64
CA VAL A 186 8.86 24.21 25.60
C VAL A 186 8.55 23.61 26.98
N PRO A 187 7.57 24.12 27.74
CA PRO A 187 7.28 23.64 29.10
C PRO A 187 7.04 22.12 29.17
N ALA A 188 6.37 21.55 28.18
CA ALA A 188 6.08 20.11 28.11
C ALA A 188 7.32 19.21 27.90
N TRP A 189 8.47 19.75 27.49
CA TRP A 189 9.74 19.00 27.40
C TRP A 189 10.53 19.01 28.70
N LYS A 190 10.27 19.97 29.60
CA LYS A 190 11.08 20.26 30.79
C LYS A 190 11.21 19.06 31.75
N ASP A 191 10.12 18.32 31.93
CA ASP A 191 10.06 17.18 32.85
C ASP A 191 10.31 15.82 32.14
N LEU A 192 10.63 15.84 30.84
CA LEU A 192 10.93 14.63 30.07
C LEU A 192 12.40 14.24 30.16
N ARG A 193 12.65 12.94 30.38
CA ARG A 193 13.98 12.36 30.17
C ARG A 193 14.16 12.06 28.68
N VAL A 194 14.77 13.01 27.97
CA VAL A 194 15.12 12.84 26.56
C VAL A 194 16.43 12.06 26.43
N ILE A 195 16.45 11.03 25.58
CA ILE A 195 17.59 10.15 25.34
C ILE A 195 17.84 10.09 23.83
N LEU A 196 19.01 10.54 23.39
CA LEU A 196 19.45 10.40 22.00
C LEU A 196 20.46 9.24 21.88
N SER A 197 20.16 8.27 21.02
CA SER A 197 21.08 7.22 20.61
C SER A 197 21.45 7.41 19.15
N ASP A 198 22.52 8.17 18.92
CA ASP A 198 23.02 8.53 17.60
C ASP A 198 23.67 7.34 16.85
N ALA A 199 24.13 7.60 15.63
CA ALA A 199 24.70 6.60 14.73
C ALA A 199 26.07 6.05 15.19
N ASN A 200 26.72 6.71 16.15
CA ASN A 200 28.01 6.28 16.69
C ASN A 200 27.81 5.15 17.72
N VAL A 201 26.63 5.06 18.34
CA VAL A 201 26.19 3.87 19.11
C VAL A 201 25.85 2.73 18.14
N PRO A 202 26.46 1.53 18.24
CA PRO A 202 26.15 0.41 17.33
C PRO A 202 24.71 -0.12 17.44
N GLY A 203 24.30 -0.90 16.44
CA GLY A 203 22.97 -1.50 16.35
C GLY A 203 21.93 -0.63 15.64
N GLU A 204 20.85 -1.27 15.20
CA GLU A 204 19.75 -0.65 14.45
C GLU A 204 18.79 0.10 15.38
N GLY A 205 18.13 1.15 14.89
CA GLY A 205 17.27 2.03 15.69
C GLY A 205 16.19 1.28 16.46
N GLU A 206 15.47 0.40 15.76
CA GLU A 206 14.47 -0.51 16.34
C GLU A 206 15.08 -1.43 17.42
N HIS A 207 16.24 -2.04 17.15
CA HIS A 207 16.89 -2.96 18.09
C HIS A 207 17.48 -2.25 19.32
N LYS A 208 17.93 -0.99 19.18
CA LYS A 208 18.32 -0.12 20.31
C LYS A 208 17.14 0.13 21.23
N ILE A 209 16.00 0.53 20.68
CA ILE A 209 14.75 0.77 21.41
C ILE A 209 14.30 -0.49 22.16
N MET A 210 14.23 -1.63 21.47
CA MET A 210 13.76 -2.89 22.08
C MET A 210 14.71 -3.39 23.18
N SER A 211 16.02 -3.15 23.04
CA SER A 211 16.99 -3.46 24.09
C SER A 211 16.83 -2.53 25.30
N PHE A 212 16.53 -1.25 25.09
CA PHE A 212 16.22 -0.31 26.17
C PHE A 212 14.91 -0.70 26.91
N VAL A 213 13.86 -1.11 26.19
CA VAL A 213 12.61 -1.61 26.80
C VAL A 213 12.85 -2.85 27.64
N ARG A 214 13.50 -3.90 27.09
CA ARG A 214 13.84 -5.11 27.86
C ARG A 214 14.70 -4.79 29.09
N ASN A 215 15.69 -3.91 28.95
CA ASN A 215 16.54 -3.51 30.06
C ASN A 215 15.77 -2.74 31.15
N GLN A 216 14.74 -1.95 30.80
CA GLN A 216 13.84 -1.34 31.79
C GLN A 216 12.96 -2.37 32.49
N ARG A 217 12.34 -3.30 31.73
CA ARG A 217 11.48 -4.37 32.27
C ARG A 217 12.22 -5.25 33.28
N ALA A 218 13.54 -5.41 33.10
CA ALA A 218 14.42 -6.16 34.00
C ALA A 218 14.94 -5.36 35.23
N GLN A 219 14.53 -4.11 35.46
CA GLN A 219 14.92 -3.36 36.66
C GLN A 219 13.96 -3.61 37.83
N ASP A 220 14.52 -3.66 39.04
CA ASP A 220 13.73 -3.62 40.28
C ASP A 220 12.85 -2.38 40.34
N GLY A 221 11.56 -2.56 40.68
CA GLY A 221 10.59 -1.47 40.74
C GLY A 221 10.07 -0.97 39.38
N TYR A 222 10.32 -1.69 38.28
CA TYR A 222 9.66 -1.43 37.00
C TYR A 222 8.12 -1.48 37.14
N ASN A 223 7.42 -0.57 36.46
CA ASN A 223 5.96 -0.56 36.41
C ASN A 223 5.47 -1.36 35.18
N PRO A 224 4.83 -2.54 35.35
CA PRO A 224 4.34 -3.34 34.22
C PRO A 224 3.16 -2.71 33.47
N ASN A 225 2.55 -1.64 34.01
CA ASN A 225 1.51 -0.85 33.34
C ASN A 225 2.07 0.40 32.66
N THR A 226 3.39 0.47 32.41
CA THR A 226 4.00 1.56 31.63
C THR A 226 3.45 1.53 30.21
N ARG A 227 3.19 2.70 29.62
CA ARG A 227 2.56 2.83 28.30
C ARG A 227 3.58 3.23 27.24
N HIS A 228 3.82 2.32 26.30
CA HIS A 228 4.86 2.38 25.28
C HIS A 228 4.26 2.78 23.94
N ILE A 229 4.88 3.74 23.26
CA ILE A 229 4.49 4.10 21.90
C ILE A 229 5.70 4.34 21.02
N LEU A 230 5.78 3.58 19.93
CA LEU A 230 6.91 3.54 19.01
C LEU A 230 6.51 4.12 17.65
N HIS A 231 7.09 5.25 17.25
CA HIS A 231 6.97 5.75 15.89
C HIS A 231 7.87 4.97 14.93
N GLY A 232 7.29 4.50 13.83
CA GLY A 232 7.99 3.85 12.73
C GLY A 232 7.02 3.23 11.73
N LEU A 233 7.51 2.89 10.54
CA LEU A 233 6.67 2.38 9.43
C LEU A 233 6.81 0.88 9.17
N ASP A 234 7.88 0.25 9.63
CA ASP A 234 8.23 -1.12 9.27
C ASP A 234 7.39 -2.18 10.01
N ALA A 235 7.19 -3.32 9.35
CA ALA A 235 6.35 -4.41 9.85
C ALA A 235 7.03 -5.18 10.99
N ASP A 236 8.36 -5.23 10.97
CA ASP A 236 9.19 -5.94 11.96
C ASP A 236 9.02 -5.29 13.36
N LEU A 237 8.68 -4.00 13.43
CA LEU A 237 8.29 -3.29 14.65
C LEU A 237 7.08 -3.94 15.36
N ILE A 238 6.17 -4.56 14.61
CA ILE A 238 5.00 -5.26 15.16
C ILE A 238 5.45 -6.55 15.86
N MET A 239 6.38 -7.27 15.26
CA MET A 239 6.96 -8.49 15.84
C MET A 239 7.81 -8.17 17.07
N LEU A 240 8.70 -7.19 16.93
CA LEU A 240 9.56 -6.71 18.01
C LEU A 240 8.74 -6.15 19.19
N GLY A 241 7.65 -5.42 18.91
CA GLY A 241 6.74 -4.91 19.91
C GLY A 241 5.96 -6.01 20.65
N LEU A 242 5.51 -7.05 19.94
CA LEU A 242 4.90 -8.24 20.56
C LEU A 242 5.88 -8.96 21.48
N ALA A 243 7.10 -9.24 21.00
CA ALA A 243 8.21 -9.86 21.74
C ALA A 243 8.84 -8.97 22.84
N THR A 244 8.21 -7.85 23.20
CA THR A 244 8.49 -7.16 24.48
C THR A 244 7.65 -7.70 25.63
N HIS A 245 6.48 -8.27 25.32
CA HIS A 245 5.39 -8.63 26.24
C HIS A 245 4.99 -7.49 27.20
N GLU A 246 5.20 -6.23 26.82
CA GLU A 246 4.67 -5.09 27.56
C GLU A 246 3.15 -5.04 27.42
N ALA A 247 2.44 -4.94 28.55
CA ALA A 247 0.97 -4.98 28.58
C ALA A 247 0.32 -3.83 27.78
N HIS A 248 1.04 -2.72 27.57
CA HIS A 248 0.53 -1.51 26.92
C HIS A 248 1.46 -0.97 25.82
N PHE A 249 1.79 -1.80 24.83
CA PHE A 249 2.55 -1.38 23.65
C PHE A 249 1.66 -0.92 22.47
N THR A 250 2.03 0.18 21.83
CA THR A 250 1.40 0.73 20.61
C THR A 250 2.47 1.15 19.59
N ILE A 251 2.17 1.01 18.30
CA ILE A 251 2.98 1.58 17.22
C ILE A 251 2.24 2.79 16.64
N LEU A 252 2.99 3.86 16.37
CA LEU A 252 2.52 5.08 15.73
C LEU A 252 3.07 5.13 14.30
N ARG A 253 2.18 5.34 13.33
CA ARG A 253 2.51 5.28 11.91
C ARG A 253 1.65 6.25 11.11
N GLU A 254 2.11 6.62 9.92
CA GLU A 254 1.27 7.37 8.97
C GLU A 254 0.25 6.46 8.27
N GLU A 255 -0.91 7.01 7.92
CA GLU A 255 -1.89 6.34 7.08
C GLU A 255 -1.31 6.05 5.70
N VAL A 256 -1.15 4.75 5.40
CA VAL A 256 -0.75 4.30 4.05
C VAL A 256 -1.99 4.30 3.18
N THR A 257 -2.31 5.49 2.67
CA THR A 257 -3.28 5.65 1.59
C THR A 257 -2.78 4.88 0.37
N PHE A 258 -3.52 3.84 -0.04
CA PHE A 258 -3.26 3.13 -1.28
C PHE A 258 -3.70 4.00 -2.48
N GLN A 259 -2.94 5.07 -2.75
CA GLN A 259 -3.28 6.12 -3.72
C GLN A 259 -3.69 5.51 -5.06
N SER A 260 -4.88 5.90 -5.56
CA SER A 260 -5.18 5.70 -6.97
C SER A 260 -4.18 6.54 -7.78
N THR A 261 -3.52 5.94 -8.77
CA THR A 261 -2.44 6.61 -9.51
C THR A 261 -2.94 7.91 -10.14
N LYS A 262 -2.53 9.06 -9.59
CA LYS A 262 -2.87 10.41 -10.06
C LYS A 262 -2.67 10.52 -11.58
N CYS A 263 -3.66 11.06 -12.29
CA CYS A 263 -3.66 11.11 -13.74
C CYS A 263 -2.56 12.05 -14.27
N PHE A 264 -1.57 11.49 -14.95
CA PHE A 264 -0.39 12.21 -15.48
C PHE A 264 -0.73 13.29 -16.54
N ARG A 265 -2.00 13.41 -16.96
CA ARG A 265 -2.49 14.44 -17.91
C ARG A 265 -3.27 15.59 -17.27
N CYS A 266 -3.85 15.42 -16.08
CA CYS A 266 -4.68 16.44 -15.43
C CYS A 266 -4.52 16.56 -13.90
N GLY A 267 -3.64 15.75 -13.29
CA GLY A 267 -3.38 15.74 -11.84
C GLY A 267 -4.47 15.09 -10.97
N GLN A 268 -5.69 14.90 -11.51
CA GLN A 268 -6.82 14.36 -10.76
C GLN A 268 -6.72 12.84 -10.53
N GLU A 269 -7.35 12.38 -9.46
CA GLU A 269 -7.39 10.97 -9.03
C GLU A 269 -8.55 10.18 -9.64
N GLY A 270 -8.71 8.92 -9.26
CA GLY A 270 -9.83 8.06 -9.65
C GLY A 270 -9.77 7.50 -11.08
N HIS A 271 -8.79 7.88 -11.90
CA HIS A 271 -8.66 7.40 -13.27
C HIS A 271 -7.21 7.39 -13.78
N ARG A 272 -6.92 6.51 -14.76
CA ARG A 272 -5.61 6.47 -15.43
C ARG A 272 -5.51 7.51 -16.55
N SER A 273 -4.28 7.89 -16.91
CA SER A 273 -3.96 8.85 -17.98
C SER A 273 -4.60 8.55 -19.35
N ASP A 274 -4.84 7.27 -19.67
CA ASP A 274 -5.59 6.83 -20.86
C ASP A 274 -7.07 7.20 -20.82
N ASP A 275 -7.68 7.09 -19.63
CA ASP A 275 -9.12 7.22 -19.39
C ASP A 275 -9.49 8.66 -18.95
N CYS A 276 -8.62 9.64 -19.23
CA CYS A 276 -8.74 11.04 -18.82
C CYS A 276 -9.86 11.79 -19.57
N PRO A 277 -10.86 12.36 -18.86
CA PRO A 277 -11.98 13.07 -19.48
C PRO A 277 -11.57 14.41 -20.13
N GLY A 278 -10.33 14.88 -19.94
CA GLY A 278 -9.79 16.12 -20.51
C GLY A 278 -9.62 16.14 -22.04
N LEU A 279 -10.03 15.08 -22.76
CA LEU A 279 -9.95 14.95 -24.23
C LEU A 279 -10.96 15.86 -24.97
N GLY A 280 -10.83 17.18 -24.83
CA GLY A 280 -11.59 18.15 -25.65
C GLY A 280 -11.36 19.63 -25.37
N ARG A 281 -10.94 20.03 -24.15
CA ARG A 281 -10.73 21.46 -23.83
C ARG A 281 -9.31 21.91 -24.22
N LYS A 282 -9.20 22.75 -25.26
CA LYS A 282 -8.03 23.63 -25.42
C LYS A 282 -7.90 24.46 -24.14
N ARG A 283 -6.72 24.46 -23.49
CA ARG A 283 -6.45 25.33 -22.33
C ARG A 283 -6.68 26.78 -22.75
N LYS A 284 -7.60 27.48 -22.08
CA LYS A 284 -7.59 28.95 -22.12
C LYS A 284 -6.40 29.42 -21.29
N SER A 285 -5.52 30.21 -21.90
CA SER A 285 -4.52 30.99 -21.16
C SER A 285 -5.27 32.05 -20.35
N GLY A 286 -5.46 31.79 -19.05
CA GLY A 286 -6.25 32.66 -18.16
C GLY A 286 -6.85 31.95 -16.95
N ASP A 287 -6.96 30.62 -16.95
CA ASP A 287 -7.31 29.87 -15.73
C ASP A 287 -6.12 29.88 -14.77
N ASP A 288 -6.11 30.87 -13.87
CA ASP A 288 -5.09 31.04 -12.83
C ASP A 288 -5.28 29.98 -11.74
N HIS A 289 -4.66 28.82 -11.95
CA HIS A 289 -4.49 27.81 -10.91
C HIS A 289 -3.49 28.34 -9.88
N GLY A 290 -4.01 29.12 -8.93
CA GLY A 290 -3.32 29.45 -7.69
C GLY A 290 -2.72 28.19 -7.06
N ALA A 291 -1.58 28.35 -6.38
CA ALA A 291 -0.71 27.26 -5.97
C ALA A 291 -1.51 26.08 -5.38
N PRO A 292 -1.18 24.82 -5.76
CA PRO A 292 -1.92 23.65 -5.28
C PRO A 292 -1.98 23.69 -3.74
N PRO A 293 -3.16 23.49 -3.14
CA PRO A 293 -3.35 23.67 -1.70
C PRO A 293 -2.32 22.84 -0.96
N ALA A 294 -1.65 23.47 0.03
CA ALA A 294 -0.50 22.90 0.69
C ALA A 294 -0.77 21.44 1.10
N ALA A 295 0.10 20.52 0.68
CA ALA A 295 -0.09 19.10 0.90
C ALA A 295 -0.14 18.83 2.41
N ARG A 296 -1.37 18.58 2.92
CA ARG A 296 -1.64 18.25 4.31
C ARG A 296 -0.81 17.03 4.72
N PRO A 297 -0.36 16.95 5.98
CA PRO A 297 0.36 15.78 6.48
C PRO A 297 -0.46 14.51 6.28
N LYS A 298 0.23 13.38 6.06
CA LYS A 298 -0.41 12.06 6.10
C LYS A 298 -0.90 11.83 7.54
N ALA A 299 -2.17 11.48 7.70
CA ALA A 299 -2.81 11.36 9.01
C ALA A 299 -2.12 10.30 9.89
N LEU A 300 -1.99 10.56 11.18
CA LEU A 300 -1.39 9.60 12.12
C LEU A 300 -2.40 8.51 12.55
N GLN A 301 -1.88 7.30 12.76
CA GLN A 301 -2.63 6.13 13.19
C GLN A 301 -1.90 5.38 14.30
N PHE A 302 -2.62 5.03 15.35
CA PHE A 302 -2.19 4.03 16.32
C PHE A 302 -2.43 2.62 15.76
N LEU A 303 -1.52 1.70 16.11
CA LEU A 303 -1.67 0.26 15.98
C LEU A 303 -1.44 -0.33 17.39
N HIS A 304 -2.52 -0.70 18.06
CA HIS A 304 -2.50 -1.16 19.46
C HIS A 304 -2.17 -2.66 19.55
N LEU A 305 -1.00 -3.01 20.10
CA LEU A 305 -0.57 -4.41 20.19
C LEU A 305 -1.28 -5.19 21.31
N TRP A 306 -1.81 -4.52 22.33
CA TRP A 306 -2.67 -5.17 23.32
C TRP A 306 -3.97 -5.71 22.69
N VAL A 307 -4.61 -4.94 21.79
CA VAL A 307 -5.79 -5.39 21.03
C VAL A 307 -5.40 -6.53 20.06
N LEU A 308 -4.19 -6.52 19.51
CA LEU A 308 -3.70 -7.64 18.71
C LEU A 308 -3.52 -8.91 19.57
N ARG A 309 -3.03 -8.79 20.81
CA ARG A 309 -2.90 -9.90 21.76
C ARG A 309 -4.27 -10.44 22.21
N GLU A 310 -5.28 -9.58 22.40
CA GLU A 310 -6.68 -10.02 22.58
C GLU A 310 -7.20 -10.81 21.37
N TYR A 311 -6.88 -10.38 20.15
CA TYR A 311 -7.23 -11.12 18.93
C TYR A 311 -6.51 -12.46 18.83
N LEU A 312 -5.21 -12.54 19.13
CA LEU A 312 -4.46 -13.80 19.13
C LEU A 312 -5.00 -14.76 20.19
N ALA A 313 -5.32 -14.28 21.40
CA ALA A 313 -5.98 -15.09 22.42
C ALA A 313 -7.28 -15.70 21.92
N ALA A 314 -8.13 -14.93 21.22
CA ALA A 314 -9.36 -15.43 20.62
C ALA A 314 -9.14 -16.38 19.42
N GLU A 315 -8.09 -16.18 18.62
CA GLU A 315 -7.70 -17.02 17.47
C GLU A 315 -7.20 -18.41 17.93
N PHE A 316 -6.54 -18.47 19.09
CA PHE A 316 -5.91 -19.67 19.65
C PHE A 316 -6.67 -20.30 20.83
N ALA A 317 -7.75 -19.67 21.33
CA ALA A 317 -8.59 -20.19 22.42
C ALA A 317 -9.12 -21.62 22.20
N SER A 318 -9.23 -22.09 20.95
CA SER A 318 -9.60 -23.48 20.64
C SER A 318 -8.57 -24.52 21.07
N LEU A 319 -7.36 -24.09 21.48
CA LEU A 319 -6.32 -24.96 22.02
C LEU A 319 -6.51 -25.22 23.53
N GLU A 320 -7.12 -24.30 24.26
CA GLU A 320 -7.36 -24.41 25.70
C GLU A 320 -8.17 -25.68 26.02
N GLY A 321 -7.63 -26.54 26.89
CA GLY A 321 -8.22 -27.85 27.21
C GLY A 321 -8.01 -28.95 26.15
N THR A 322 -7.34 -28.69 25.03
CA THR A 322 -6.94 -29.72 24.03
C THR A 322 -5.46 -30.11 24.11
N LEU A 323 -4.63 -29.24 24.69
CA LEU A 323 -3.20 -29.48 24.85
C LEU A 323 -2.91 -30.46 26.00
N PRO A 324 -1.89 -31.33 25.88
CA PRO A 324 -1.41 -32.18 26.98
C PRO A 324 -0.48 -31.43 27.97
N PHE A 325 -0.49 -30.10 27.93
CA PHE A 325 0.29 -29.17 28.76
C PHE A 325 -0.47 -27.85 28.90
N ASP A 326 -0.07 -27.00 29.84
CA ASP A 326 -0.77 -25.75 30.16
C ASP A 326 -0.72 -24.74 28.99
N PHE A 327 -1.87 -24.12 28.70
CA PHE A 327 -1.99 -23.07 27.69
C PHE A 327 -1.45 -21.74 28.22
N ASP A 328 -0.51 -21.14 27.50
CA ASP A 328 0.07 -19.84 27.81
C ASP A 328 0.07 -18.94 26.56
N LEU A 329 -0.57 -17.77 26.70
CA LEU A 329 -0.68 -16.79 25.64
C LEU A 329 0.68 -16.16 25.26
N GLU A 330 1.65 -16.09 26.17
CA GLU A 330 2.95 -15.50 25.85
C GLU A 330 3.75 -16.39 24.88
N HIS A 331 3.82 -17.69 25.15
CA HIS A 331 4.43 -18.67 24.25
C HIS A 331 3.68 -18.79 22.91
N ILE A 332 2.36 -18.65 22.90
CA ILE A 332 1.55 -18.56 21.66
C ILE A 332 1.92 -17.30 20.84
N VAL A 333 2.22 -16.18 21.50
CA VAL A 333 2.67 -14.94 20.84
C VAL A 333 4.08 -15.09 20.28
N ASP A 334 5.01 -15.72 21.00
CA ASP A 334 6.37 -15.98 20.53
C ASP A 334 6.39 -16.95 19.35
N ASP A 335 5.65 -18.06 19.43
CA ASP A 335 5.47 -18.99 18.31
C ASP A 335 4.82 -18.31 17.09
N PHE A 336 3.87 -17.38 17.30
CA PHE A 336 3.27 -16.60 16.21
C PHE A 336 4.29 -15.64 15.56
N VAL A 337 5.11 -14.94 16.36
CA VAL A 337 6.20 -14.10 15.87
C VAL A 337 7.21 -14.93 15.08
N PHE A 338 7.60 -16.09 15.62
CA PHE A 338 8.53 -17.01 14.97
C PHE A 338 7.98 -17.56 13.64
N MET A 339 6.72 -18.00 13.61
CA MET A 339 6.04 -18.44 12.38
C MET A 339 6.04 -17.36 11.29
N CYS A 340 5.90 -16.08 11.66
CA CYS A 340 5.92 -14.99 10.69
C CYS A 340 7.27 -14.88 9.95
N PHE A 341 8.39 -15.29 10.57
CA PHE A 341 9.71 -15.24 9.93
C PHE A 341 9.84 -16.20 8.73
N PHE A 342 9.08 -17.30 8.66
CA PHE A 342 9.11 -18.24 7.52
C PHE A 342 8.57 -17.63 6.22
N VAL A 343 7.63 -16.69 6.33
CA VAL A 343 7.13 -15.90 5.19
C VAL A 343 8.16 -14.84 4.74
N GLY A 344 9.30 -14.78 5.42
CA GLY A 344 10.51 -14.03 5.12
C GLY A 344 10.79 -12.93 6.14
N ASN A 345 11.99 -12.37 6.13
CA ASN A 345 12.38 -11.23 6.97
C ASN A 345 13.54 -10.50 6.28
N ASP A 346 14.21 -9.58 6.97
CA ASP A 346 15.37 -8.85 6.42
C ASP A 346 16.67 -9.68 6.38
N PHE A 347 16.71 -10.83 7.05
CA PHE A 347 17.90 -11.68 7.17
C PHE A 347 17.81 -12.95 6.33
N LEU A 348 16.60 -13.50 6.14
CA LEU A 348 16.32 -14.74 5.40
C LEU A 348 15.35 -14.50 4.23
N PRO A 349 15.58 -15.12 3.06
CA PRO A 349 14.60 -15.14 1.99
C PRO A 349 13.35 -15.90 2.43
N HIS A 350 12.17 -15.43 2.01
CA HIS A 350 10.91 -16.18 2.17
C HIS A 350 11.01 -17.57 1.53
N LEU A 351 10.35 -18.57 2.14
CA LEU A 351 10.17 -19.88 1.52
C LEU A 351 9.31 -19.74 0.25
N PRO A 352 9.64 -20.40 -0.88
CA PRO A 352 8.93 -20.18 -2.16
C PRO A 352 7.42 -20.51 -2.10
N SER A 353 7.02 -21.40 -1.21
CA SER A 353 5.65 -21.80 -0.92
C SER A 353 4.87 -20.79 -0.04
N LEU A 354 5.55 -19.86 0.64
CA LEU A 354 4.93 -18.97 1.62
C LEU A 354 4.93 -17.50 1.17
N ASP A 355 3.75 -17.01 0.78
CA ASP A 355 3.48 -15.59 0.54
C ASP A 355 2.21 -15.15 1.30
N ILE A 356 2.29 -14.03 2.04
CA ILE A 356 1.14 -13.39 2.69
C ILE A 356 -0.01 -13.16 1.71
N ARG A 357 0.32 -12.77 0.47
CA ARG A 357 -0.66 -12.47 -0.59
C ARG A 357 -1.49 -13.69 -1.02
N GLU A 358 -1.06 -14.90 -0.65
CA GLU A 358 -1.74 -16.17 -0.92
C GLU A 358 -2.36 -16.80 0.34
N GLY A 359 -2.26 -16.14 1.51
CA GLY A 359 -2.81 -16.60 2.78
C GLY A 359 -1.84 -17.46 3.62
N ALA A 360 -0.52 -17.36 3.39
CA ALA A 360 0.47 -18.19 4.10
C ALA A 360 0.39 -18.07 5.63
N LEU A 361 0.13 -16.89 6.20
CA LEU A 361 0.03 -16.72 7.65
C LEU A 361 -1.20 -17.41 8.25
N ASP A 362 -2.35 -17.38 7.56
CA ASP A 362 -3.54 -18.11 7.98
C ASP A 362 -3.32 -19.63 7.86
N MET A 363 -2.66 -20.08 6.79
CA MET A 363 -2.26 -21.48 6.62
C MET A 363 -1.36 -21.97 7.76
N LEU A 364 -0.29 -21.24 8.09
CA LEU A 364 0.61 -21.56 9.20
C LEU A 364 -0.14 -21.56 10.54
N THR A 365 -1.05 -20.61 10.76
CA THR A 365 -1.88 -20.51 11.97
C THR A 365 -2.78 -21.74 12.16
N GLU A 366 -3.45 -22.21 11.10
CA GLU A 366 -4.25 -23.44 11.16
C GLU A 366 -3.39 -24.70 11.29
N LEU A 367 -2.23 -24.75 10.62
CA LEU A 367 -1.30 -25.88 10.71
C LEU A 367 -0.74 -26.04 12.13
N TYR A 368 -0.34 -24.92 12.73
CA TYR A 368 0.11 -24.85 14.10
C TYR A 368 -0.96 -25.31 15.09
N LYS A 369 -2.21 -24.81 14.95
CA LYS A 369 -3.34 -25.26 15.79
C LYS A 369 -3.61 -26.76 15.67
N ARG A 370 -3.41 -27.35 14.48
CA ARG A 370 -3.52 -28.81 14.27
C ARG A 370 -2.36 -29.58 14.90
N ALA A 371 -1.13 -29.08 14.78
CA ALA A 371 0.07 -29.79 15.19
C ALA A 371 0.35 -29.70 16.70
N LEU A 372 0.12 -28.55 17.33
CA LEU A 372 0.59 -28.23 18.68
C LEU A 372 0.22 -29.28 19.77
N PRO A 373 -1.00 -29.88 19.79
CA PRO A 373 -1.31 -30.95 20.75
C PRO A 373 -0.41 -32.19 20.62
N ALA A 374 0.10 -32.48 19.42
CA ALA A 374 1.01 -33.60 19.15
C ALA A 374 2.50 -33.24 19.30
N LEU A 375 2.86 -31.95 19.22
CA LEU A 375 4.24 -31.46 19.41
C LEU A 375 4.71 -31.53 20.89
N GLY A 376 3.77 -31.70 21.83
CA GLY A 376 4.07 -31.80 23.26
C GLY A 376 4.74 -30.55 23.86
N GLY A 377 4.47 -29.38 23.28
CA GLY A 377 4.93 -28.06 23.71
C GLY A 377 5.13 -27.09 22.55
N TYR A 378 5.42 -25.84 22.88
CA TYR A 378 5.63 -24.72 21.94
C TYR A 378 6.85 -24.89 21.03
N LEU A 379 6.89 -24.18 19.90
CA LEU A 379 8.04 -24.16 18.97
C LEU A 379 9.24 -23.42 19.57
N THR A 380 8.98 -22.44 20.45
CA THR A 380 9.97 -21.57 21.10
C THR A 380 9.90 -21.65 22.62
N ASP A 381 11.01 -21.34 23.28
CA ASP A 381 11.15 -21.16 24.72
C ASP A 381 12.09 -19.96 24.94
N GLY A 382 11.50 -18.76 25.00
CA GLY A 382 12.24 -17.50 24.97
C GLY A 382 13.17 -17.38 23.75
N PRO A 383 14.50 -17.32 23.93
CA PRO A 383 15.45 -17.23 22.81
C PRO A 383 15.71 -18.57 22.09
N GLU A 384 15.31 -19.71 22.67
CA GLU A 384 15.62 -21.04 22.14
C GLU A 384 14.51 -21.54 21.20
N VAL A 385 14.91 -22.26 20.15
CA VAL A 385 14.00 -22.81 19.12
C VAL A 385 14.05 -24.32 19.13
N ASN A 386 12.91 -24.97 19.36
CA ASN A 386 12.81 -26.43 19.36
C ASN A 386 12.78 -26.97 17.91
N LEU A 387 13.97 -27.15 17.34
CA LEU A 387 14.14 -27.61 15.96
C LEU A 387 13.40 -28.92 15.64
N SER A 388 13.25 -29.83 16.60
CA SER A 388 12.50 -31.08 16.40
C SER A 388 10.99 -30.86 16.22
N ARG A 389 10.41 -29.85 16.88
CA ARG A 389 9.01 -29.45 16.68
C ARG A 389 8.83 -28.65 15.38
N VAL A 390 9.81 -27.80 15.05
CA VAL A 390 9.85 -27.04 13.79
C VAL A 390 9.98 -27.95 12.57
N ASP A 391 10.77 -29.02 12.65
CA ASP A 391 10.91 -30.02 11.58
C ASP A 391 9.56 -30.67 11.22
N VAL A 392 8.78 -31.09 12.23
CA VAL A 392 7.41 -31.61 12.03
C VAL A 392 6.50 -30.56 11.38
N MET A 393 6.57 -29.29 11.82
CA MET A 393 5.77 -28.22 11.22
C MET A 393 6.16 -27.97 9.75
N LEU A 394 7.44 -27.97 9.42
CA LEU A 394 7.93 -27.73 8.06
C LEU A 394 7.69 -28.93 7.13
N ALA A 395 7.70 -30.17 7.65
CA ALA A 395 7.31 -31.36 6.89
C ALA A 395 5.83 -31.29 6.45
N GLU A 396 4.94 -30.87 7.34
CA GLU A 396 3.52 -30.66 7.02
C GLU A 396 3.30 -29.53 5.98
N VAL A 397 4.12 -28.47 6.00
CA VAL A 397 4.14 -27.45 4.92
C VAL A 397 4.66 -28.05 3.61
N GLY A 398 5.66 -28.94 3.68
CA GLY A 398 6.24 -29.69 2.56
C GLY A 398 5.19 -30.44 1.74
N GLU A 399 4.32 -31.22 2.40
CA GLU A 399 3.23 -31.95 1.76
C GLU A 399 2.23 -31.03 1.02
N MET A 400 2.07 -29.77 1.49
CA MET A 400 1.17 -28.80 0.88
C MET A 400 1.79 -28.04 -0.31
N GLU A 401 3.12 -27.97 -0.45
CA GLU A 401 3.80 -27.16 -1.47
C GLU A 401 3.32 -27.48 -2.90
N ALA A 402 3.15 -28.76 -3.21
CA ALA A 402 2.72 -29.21 -4.53
C ALA A 402 1.30 -28.73 -4.89
N GLU A 403 0.41 -28.52 -3.92
CA GLU A 403 -0.88 -27.87 -4.19
C GLU A 403 -0.74 -26.35 -4.31
N ILE A 404 0.05 -25.72 -3.43
CA ILE A 404 0.29 -24.27 -3.43
C ILE A 404 0.79 -23.81 -4.80
N PHE A 405 1.82 -24.46 -5.36
CA PHE A 405 2.35 -24.09 -6.67
C PHE A 405 1.34 -24.32 -7.81
N ARG A 406 0.54 -25.40 -7.77
CA ARG A 406 -0.57 -25.62 -8.74
C ARG A 406 -1.64 -24.54 -8.62
N ARG A 407 -1.94 -24.06 -7.41
CA ARG A 407 -2.91 -22.98 -7.15
C ARG A 407 -2.38 -21.63 -7.64
N ARG A 408 -1.12 -21.31 -7.37
CA ARG A 408 -0.44 -20.10 -7.88
C ARG A 408 -0.47 -20.04 -9.40
N LEU A 409 -0.04 -21.10 -10.09
CA LEU A 409 -0.04 -21.15 -11.57
C LEU A 409 -1.44 -20.92 -12.16
N ARG A 410 -2.48 -21.55 -11.59
CA ARG A 410 -3.88 -21.33 -12.03
C ARG A 410 -4.33 -19.88 -11.80
N ASN A 411 -3.96 -19.27 -10.67
CA ASN A 411 -4.28 -17.87 -10.37
C ASN A 411 -3.58 -16.91 -11.34
N GLU A 412 -2.33 -17.19 -11.73
CA GLU A 412 -1.55 -16.41 -12.70
C GLU A 412 -2.15 -16.50 -14.11
N ASP A 413 -2.45 -17.70 -14.60
CA ASP A 413 -3.10 -17.92 -15.90
C ASP A 413 -4.45 -17.19 -16.00
N ASP A 414 -5.29 -17.30 -14.96
CA ASP A 414 -6.57 -16.61 -14.91
C ASP A 414 -6.41 -15.09 -14.82
N SER A 415 -5.39 -14.60 -14.11
CA SER A 415 -5.08 -13.17 -14.05
C SER A 415 -4.58 -12.64 -15.38
N LYS A 416 -3.77 -13.43 -16.10
CA LYS A 416 -3.30 -13.14 -17.46
C LYS A 416 -4.46 -13.08 -18.45
N ARG A 417 -5.33 -14.10 -18.49
CA ARG A 417 -6.57 -14.12 -19.31
C ARG A 417 -7.46 -12.91 -19.02
N LYS A 418 -7.65 -12.56 -17.74
CA LYS A 418 -8.42 -11.37 -17.32
C LYS A 418 -7.75 -10.07 -17.75
N ARG A 419 -6.42 -10.00 -17.84
CA ARG A 419 -5.69 -8.84 -18.35
C ARG A 419 -5.81 -8.71 -19.87
N GLU A 420 -5.54 -9.78 -20.60
CA GLU A 420 -5.65 -9.85 -22.07
C GLU A 420 -7.08 -9.51 -22.54
N SER A 421 -8.11 -10.03 -21.87
CA SER A 421 -9.51 -9.70 -22.12
C SER A 421 -9.81 -8.19 -21.92
N ARG A 422 -9.29 -7.59 -20.84
CA ARG A 422 -9.43 -6.15 -20.57
C ARG A 422 -8.65 -5.27 -21.55
N GLU A 423 -7.48 -5.71 -21.98
CA GLU A 423 -6.64 -5.02 -22.97
C GLU A 423 -7.31 -5.06 -24.36
N ALA A 424 -7.82 -6.21 -24.79
CA ALA A 424 -8.61 -6.36 -26.02
C ALA A 424 -9.89 -5.51 -25.99
N GLN A 425 -10.62 -5.49 -24.87
CA GLN A 425 -11.82 -4.66 -24.71
C GLN A 425 -11.49 -3.14 -24.75
N LYS A 426 -10.37 -2.72 -24.14
CA LYS A 426 -9.88 -1.33 -24.24
C LYS A 426 -9.46 -0.98 -25.67
N LEU A 427 -8.81 -1.89 -26.41
CA LEU A 427 -8.42 -1.66 -27.80
C LEU A 427 -9.64 -1.54 -28.71
N ALA A 428 -10.61 -2.47 -28.61
CA ALA A 428 -11.86 -2.43 -29.36
C ALA A 428 -12.66 -1.15 -29.07
N ARG A 429 -12.68 -0.68 -27.82
CA ARG A 429 -13.29 0.61 -27.46
C ARG A 429 -12.56 1.80 -28.10
N LYS A 430 -11.22 1.85 -28.02
CA LYS A 430 -10.42 2.90 -28.68
C LYS A 430 -10.67 2.92 -30.20
N GLN A 431 -10.72 1.77 -30.85
CA GLN A 431 -11.04 1.63 -32.28
C GLN A 431 -12.48 2.09 -32.61
N ALA A 432 -13.47 1.75 -31.78
CA ALA A 432 -14.86 2.19 -31.96
C ALA A 432 -15.03 3.71 -31.76
N ASP A 433 -14.33 4.31 -30.79
CA ASP A 433 -14.32 5.76 -30.57
C ASP A 433 -13.58 6.50 -31.69
N GLU A 434 -12.51 5.93 -32.26
CA GLU A 434 -11.84 6.47 -33.44
C GLU A 434 -12.69 6.35 -34.71
N ALA A 435 -13.36 5.22 -34.92
CA ALA A 435 -14.31 5.03 -36.02
C ALA A 435 -15.46 6.03 -35.93
N ARG A 436 -16.04 6.25 -34.73
CA ARG A 436 -17.05 7.29 -34.48
C ARG A 436 -16.56 8.70 -34.82
N ARG A 437 -15.27 9.00 -34.62
CA ARG A 437 -14.65 10.29 -35.00
C ARG A 437 -14.38 10.43 -36.50
N LYS A 438 -14.37 9.32 -37.26
CA LYS A 438 -14.19 9.30 -38.73
C LYS A 438 -15.52 9.32 -39.51
N VAL A 439 -16.66 9.19 -38.83
CA VAL A 439 -17.99 9.39 -39.44
C VAL A 439 -18.31 10.90 -39.46
N PRO A 440 -18.50 11.53 -40.64
CA PRO A 440 -18.83 12.95 -40.71
C PRO A 440 -20.23 13.25 -40.13
N PRO A 441 -20.49 14.49 -39.68
CA PRO A 441 -21.77 14.86 -39.06
C PRO A 441 -22.98 14.60 -39.97
N LYS A 442 -24.14 14.26 -39.37
CA LYS A 442 -25.39 14.02 -40.11
C LYS A 442 -25.79 15.15 -41.05
N GLU A 443 -25.45 16.39 -40.70
CA GLU A 443 -25.73 17.58 -41.51
C GLU A 443 -24.91 17.64 -42.81
N GLU A 444 -23.75 16.99 -42.86
CA GLU A 444 -22.87 16.94 -44.02
C GLU A 444 -23.31 15.85 -45.00
N LEU A 445 -23.71 14.67 -44.51
CA LEU A 445 -24.47 13.69 -45.31
C LEU A 445 -25.76 14.30 -45.88
N ALA A 446 -26.47 15.12 -45.10
CA ALA A 446 -27.69 15.80 -45.54
C ALA A 446 -27.45 16.90 -46.59
N ARG A 447 -26.21 17.37 -46.78
CA ARG A 447 -25.82 18.25 -47.89
C ARG A 447 -25.50 17.46 -49.16
N LEU A 448 -24.78 16.35 -49.03
CA LEU A 448 -24.51 15.43 -50.15
C LEU A 448 -25.79 14.86 -50.79
N GLY A 449 -26.88 14.73 -50.01
CA GLY A 449 -28.19 14.32 -50.51
C GLY A 449 -28.97 15.39 -51.29
N LYS A 450 -28.56 16.67 -51.30
CA LYS A 450 -29.31 17.81 -51.87
C LYS A 450 -28.75 18.30 -53.21
N GLY A 451 -28.67 17.40 -54.18
CA GLY A 451 -28.24 17.74 -55.55
C GLY A 451 -28.61 16.71 -56.64
N SER A 452 -29.32 15.63 -56.30
CA SER A 452 -29.72 14.62 -57.28
C SER A 452 -31.10 14.93 -57.87
N THR A 453 -31.19 14.95 -59.19
CA THR A 453 -32.47 15.03 -59.92
C THR A 453 -33.29 13.74 -59.72
N PRO A 454 -34.60 13.76 -60.04
CA PRO A 454 -35.44 12.55 -59.93
C PRO A 454 -34.88 11.34 -60.70
N GLU A 455 -34.27 11.57 -61.86
CA GLU A 455 -33.59 10.53 -62.65
C GLU A 455 -32.36 9.96 -61.94
N VAL A 456 -31.52 10.81 -61.31
CA VAL A 456 -30.36 10.34 -60.53
C VAL A 456 -30.81 9.55 -59.29
N LEU A 457 -31.93 9.94 -58.66
CA LEU A 457 -32.53 9.19 -57.55
C LEU A 457 -33.16 7.86 -58.02
N ALA A 458 -33.76 7.81 -59.20
CA ALA A 458 -34.25 6.58 -59.81
C ALA A 458 -33.11 5.65 -60.23
N ALA A 459 -32.08 6.19 -60.88
CA ALA A 459 -30.87 5.46 -61.28
C ALA A 459 -30.12 4.90 -60.06
N ASN A 460 -29.94 5.70 -59.00
CA ASN A 460 -29.29 5.21 -57.77
C ASN A 460 -30.14 4.18 -57.02
N LYS A 461 -31.49 4.29 -57.03
CA LYS A 461 -32.36 3.23 -56.50
C LYS A 461 -32.30 1.95 -57.35
N SER A 462 -32.27 2.08 -58.68
CA SER A 462 -32.15 0.96 -59.60
C SER A 462 -30.79 0.27 -59.47
N ALA A 463 -29.70 1.04 -59.42
CA ALA A 463 -28.35 0.54 -59.16
C ALA A 463 -28.23 -0.11 -57.79
N ALA A 464 -28.79 0.47 -56.73
CA ALA A 464 -28.81 -0.15 -55.40
C ALA A 464 -29.67 -1.43 -55.35
N ALA A 465 -30.79 -1.48 -56.10
CA ALA A 465 -31.59 -2.69 -56.25
C ALA A 465 -30.83 -3.78 -57.04
N ALA A 466 -30.15 -3.41 -58.12
CA ALA A 466 -29.30 -4.30 -58.91
C ALA A 466 -28.10 -4.82 -58.11
N LEU A 467 -27.45 -3.97 -57.30
CA LEU A 467 -26.33 -4.38 -56.44
C LEU A 467 -26.80 -5.30 -55.29
N LYS A 468 -28.01 -5.05 -54.77
CA LYS A 468 -28.65 -5.93 -53.78
C LYS A 468 -29.10 -7.25 -54.41
N ALA A 469 -29.54 -7.24 -55.67
CA ALA A 469 -29.81 -8.44 -56.44
C ALA A 469 -28.52 -9.23 -56.73
N SER A 470 -27.40 -8.58 -57.08
CA SER A 470 -26.12 -9.28 -57.26
C SER A 470 -25.51 -9.80 -55.96
N MET A 471 -25.86 -9.22 -54.81
CA MET A 471 -25.43 -9.72 -53.48
C MET A 471 -26.32 -10.82 -52.88
N PHE A 472 -27.58 -10.95 -53.34
CA PHE A 472 -28.58 -11.86 -52.74
C PHE A 472 -29.40 -12.65 -53.79
N GLY A 473 -28.94 -12.73 -55.04
CA GLY A 473 -29.76 -13.14 -56.18
C GLY A 473 -28.98 -13.75 -57.35
N SER A 474 -28.01 -14.62 -57.06
CA SER A 474 -27.53 -15.62 -58.01
C SER A 474 -27.29 -16.93 -57.27
N GLY A 475 -28.21 -17.89 -57.44
CA GLY A 475 -28.27 -19.12 -56.63
C GLY A 475 -29.33 -20.11 -57.12
N GLY A 476 -29.52 -20.19 -58.44
CA GLY A 476 -30.48 -21.06 -59.11
C GLY A 476 -30.87 -20.52 -60.50
N GLY A 477 -30.66 -21.25 -61.59
CA GLY A 477 -29.91 -22.50 -61.70
C GLY A 477 -30.04 -23.18 -63.06
N ASP A 478 -29.04 -24.02 -63.37
CA ASP A 478 -29.06 -25.11 -64.35
C ASP A 478 -28.36 -26.30 -63.64
N GLY A 479 -28.75 -27.56 -63.80
CA GLY A 479 -29.91 -28.08 -64.53
C GLY A 479 -29.72 -29.57 -64.86
N ASP A 480 -30.17 -30.46 -63.98
CA ASP A 480 -30.26 -31.91 -64.25
C ASP A 480 -31.35 -32.57 -63.36
N ALA A 481 -31.78 -33.80 -63.69
CA ALA A 481 -33.13 -34.29 -63.39
C ALA A 481 -33.29 -35.39 -62.32
N ASP A 482 -34.57 -35.72 -62.06
CA ASP A 482 -35.15 -36.91 -61.40
C ASP A 482 -35.00 -37.14 -59.87
N GLY A 483 -36.14 -37.47 -59.23
CA GLY A 483 -36.20 -38.05 -57.88
C GLY A 483 -37.32 -37.54 -56.94
N ALA A 484 -38.40 -38.31 -56.77
CA ALA A 484 -39.41 -38.14 -55.71
C ALA A 484 -38.99 -38.91 -54.42
N ASP A 485 -39.60 -38.83 -53.22
CA ASP A 485 -40.79 -38.16 -52.65
C ASP A 485 -40.57 -38.08 -51.08
N ALA A 486 -41.44 -37.68 -50.13
CA ALA A 486 -42.84 -37.27 -50.09
C ALA A 486 -43.18 -36.45 -48.82
N ALA A 487 -44.32 -35.73 -48.86
CA ALA A 487 -45.27 -35.44 -47.76
C ALA A 487 -44.85 -34.74 -46.42
N SER A 488 -45.75 -34.12 -45.64
CA SER A 488 -46.81 -33.11 -45.92
C SER A 488 -47.48 -32.61 -44.62
N ALA A 489 -47.93 -31.36 -44.60
CA ALA A 489 -48.88 -30.72 -43.66
C ALA A 489 -48.47 -30.59 -42.16
N GLY A 490 -48.93 -29.57 -41.40
CA GLY A 490 -49.57 -28.30 -41.79
C GLY A 490 -50.89 -27.95 -41.06
N ALA A 491 -51.04 -26.67 -40.72
CA ALA A 491 -52.28 -25.96 -40.30
C ALA A 491 -52.96 -26.38 -38.96
N ALA A 492 -53.82 -25.55 -38.32
CA ALA A 492 -53.95 -24.08 -38.28
C ALA A 492 -54.99 -23.65 -37.21
N ALA A 493 -54.94 -22.37 -36.78
CA ALA A 493 -55.98 -21.65 -36.01
C ALA A 493 -56.32 -22.20 -34.59
N GLY A 494 -56.96 -21.45 -33.68
CA GLY A 494 -57.31 -20.01 -33.68
C GLY A 494 -58.51 -19.73 -32.74
N GLY A 495 -58.61 -18.52 -32.19
CA GLY A 495 -59.72 -18.12 -31.29
C GLY A 495 -59.26 -17.19 -30.16
N ALA A 496 -60.19 -16.41 -29.58
CA ALA A 496 -59.86 -15.36 -28.60
C ALA A 496 -60.97 -15.13 -27.55
N GLY A 497 -60.61 -14.47 -26.45
CA GLY A 497 -61.50 -14.07 -25.35
C GLY A 497 -61.37 -14.96 -24.10
N GLY A 498 -61.59 -14.44 -22.88
CA GLY A 498 -61.83 -13.04 -22.51
C GLY A 498 -62.23 -12.87 -21.04
N GLY A 499 -61.71 -11.82 -20.39
CA GLY A 499 -62.00 -11.48 -18.99
C GLY A 499 -61.18 -12.29 -17.96
N GLY A 500 -60.93 -11.80 -16.73
CA GLY A 500 -61.15 -10.43 -16.24
C GLY A 500 -61.75 -10.35 -14.85
N ARG A 501 -60.92 -10.26 -13.80
CA ARG A 501 -61.33 -9.71 -12.51
C ARG A 501 -60.13 -9.24 -11.68
N ALA A 502 -60.31 -8.12 -10.98
CA ALA A 502 -59.41 -7.65 -9.93
C ALA A 502 -60.04 -7.91 -8.55
N GLY A 503 -59.22 -7.93 -7.51
CA GLY A 503 -59.65 -8.04 -6.12
C GLY A 503 -58.45 -7.88 -5.19
N ALA A 504 -58.47 -6.84 -4.37
CA ALA A 504 -57.44 -6.59 -3.36
C ALA A 504 -57.91 -7.06 -1.98
N GLY A 505 -56.97 -7.29 -1.09
CA GLY A 505 -57.20 -7.61 0.32
C GLY A 505 -55.86 -7.89 0.98
N GLY A 506 -55.62 -7.27 2.13
CA GLY A 506 -54.45 -7.50 2.96
C GLY A 506 -54.78 -7.19 4.40
N ASP A 507 -53.92 -7.67 5.28
CA ASP A 507 -53.62 -7.21 6.64
C ASP A 507 -52.12 -7.49 6.88
#